data_AF-A0A953RBQ2-F1
#
_entry.id   AF-A0A953RBQ2-F1
#
_cell.length_a   1.000
_cell.length_b   1.000
_cell.length_c   1.000
_cell.angle_alpha   90.00
_cell.angle_beta   90.00
_cell.angle_gamma   90.00
#
_symmetry.space_group_name_H-M   'P 1'
#
loop_
_entity.id
_entity.type
_entity.pdbx_description
1 polymer ?
#
loop_
_entity_poly.entity_id
_entity_poly.type
_entity_poly.pdbx_seq_one_letter_code
_entity_poly.pdbx_strand_id
1 'polypeptide(L)'
;MAVAACRPLGAPVVFVCLQDTLQWWKQGAKSAEFLESVPADNVERFFQMHADKFSPSAVYRAKNWGRVRQEYQLNFVDLGLMPLVEEEVGRSLSALVERSVDELKNCLDWGEITEEQGHWLLQTVFWLVSGKILRDKQVERFEDLDLNDVEQVFQRVAKHYGTAPLAAGSARQTEGLRESARIIERFSSLTLTTTESLAYVYENALISEKTRSSLGTHRTPSYLVDYVVGNLADWIVDIPVNERSVFEPACGHAAFLVSAMRLLTEMLPPEKAIPSQRGPYLRSRLHGTDKDAFAIELARLSLTLTDIPNPDGWDLEPQNMFLGDILAQQAKRNTILLANPPFSDFTPEEQRDCREQGSNVRFLSKPAEMLWRMLPQLAEGGVFGVVLPQTFLHSDKARDIREFLASEYELREICVFPDKVFSFSDAESVVIVGRRKRVSGQNQVRYRHVRERELPGFRANYTVTSTQSICQARFSHDAAFSFRVPDLEDVWDACAGNPKLGDVAELGKGLEYRAQPPPGSTTYSEEEFPGSQPGFVRFDRGLHLYELPKRYWMNLDPSVIRRPMRGGDGGYSASAS
;
A
#
# COMPACT_ATOMS: atom_id res chain seq x y z
N MET A 1 12.57 -33.79 5.39
CA MET A 1 13.57 -32.81 5.88
C MET A 1 14.23 -32.04 4.74
N ALA A 2 14.75 -32.68 3.68
CA ALA A 2 15.43 -31.98 2.58
C ALA A 2 14.54 -30.98 1.81
N VAL A 3 13.33 -31.38 1.40
CA VAL A 3 12.42 -30.50 0.62
C VAL A 3 12.07 -29.23 1.38
N ALA A 4 11.67 -29.37 2.66
CA ALA A 4 11.31 -28.22 3.50
C ALA A 4 12.49 -27.25 3.74
N ALA A 5 13.74 -27.74 3.69
CA ALA A 5 14.93 -26.90 3.82
C ALA A 5 15.14 -25.97 2.61
N CYS A 6 14.51 -26.25 1.47
CA CYS A 6 14.52 -25.38 0.29
C CYS A 6 13.51 -24.22 0.37
N ARG A 7 12.63 -24.19 1.38
CA ARG A 7 11.61 -23.13 1.52
C ARG A 7 12.17 -21.71 1.48
N PRO A 8 13.30 -21.37 2.14
CA PRO A 8 13.87 -20.02 2.10
C PRO A 8 14.25 -19.56 0.68
N LEU A 9 14.43 -20.48 -0.28
CA LEU A 9 14.72 -20.16 -1.68
C LEU A 9 13.51 -19.58 -2.44
N GLY A 10 12.29 -19.68 -1.87
CA GLY A 10 11.07 -19.30 -2.58
C GLY A 10 10.81 -20.13 -3.84
N ALA A 11 11.45 -21.29 -3.97
CA ALA A 11 11.27 -22.20 -5.08
C ALA A 11 9.92 -22.93 -4.94
N PRO A 12 8.96 -22.79 -5.89
CA PRO A 12 7.65 -23.42 -5.76
C PRO A 12 7.71 -24.94 -6.01
N VAL A 13 8.74 -25.39 -6.72
CA VAL A 13 8.95 -26.79 -7.10
C VAL A 13 10.30 -27.25 -6.57
N VAL A 14 10.32 -28.45 -6.01
CA VAL A 14 11.54 -29.14 -5.59
C VAL A 14 11.53 -30.54 -6.18
N PHE A 15 12.63 -30.91 -6.84
CA PHE A 15 12.85 -32.27 -7.31
C PHE A 15 13.87 -32.97 -6.42
N VAL A 16 13.54 -34.19 -5.97
CA VAL A 16 14.45 -35.02 -5.17
C VAL A 16 14.87 -36.22 -6.01
N CYS A 17 16.15 -36.28 -6.35
CA CYS A 17 16.73 -37.40 -7.08
C CYS A 17 16.98 -38.57 -6.13
N LEU A 18 16.38 -39.72 -6.41
CA LEU A 18 16.65 -41.01 -5.79
C LEU A 18 17.26 -41.97 -6.83
N GLN A 19 17.74 -43.13 -6.40
CA GLN A 19 18.48 -44.06 -7.28
C GLN A 19 17.73 -44.39 -8.59
N ASP A 20 16.44 -44.72 -8.51
CA ASP A 20 15.64 -45.15 -9.68
C ASP A 20 14.45 -44.22 -9.98
N THR A 21 14.30 -43.12 -9.23
CA THR A 21 13.14 -42.22 -9.36
C THR A 21 13.49 -40.76 -9.10
N LEU A 22 12.76 -39.85 -9.74
CA LEU A 22 12.74 -38.42 -9.46
C LEU A 22 11.41 -38.07 -8.76
N GLN A 23 11.47 -37.62 -7.51
CA GLN A 23 10.25 -37.17 -6.82
C GLN A 23 9.97 -35.71 -7.12
N TRP A 24 8.73 -35.40 -7.52
CA TRP A 24 8.24 -34.05 -7.73
C TRP A 24 7.47 -33.56 -6.50
N TRP A 25 7.95 -32.48 -5.89
CA TRP A 25 7.34 -31.85 -4.72
C TRP A 25 6.94 -30.41 -5.02
N LYS A 26 5.79 -30.01 -4.48
CA LYS A 26 5.36 -28.63 -4.35
C LYS A 26 5.82 -28.09 -3.00
N GLN A 27 6.42 -26.90 -3.02
CA GLN A 27 6.74 -26.17 -1.80
C GLN A 27 5.58 -25.22 -1.47
N GLY A 28 5.00 -25.37 -0.28
CA GLY A 28 3.95 -24.49 0.22
C GLY A 28 4.37 -23.70 1.46
N ALA A 29 3.55 -22.71 1.81
CA ALA A 29 3.75 -21.88 3.00
C ALA A 29 3.62 -22.68 4.29
N LYS A 30 2.63 -23.59 4.35
CA LYS A 30 2.39 -24.46 5.52
C LYS A 30 3.32 -25.68 5.51
N SER A 31 3.33 -26.43 4.41
CA SER A 31 4.09 -27.66 4.26
C SER A 31 4.50 -27.89 2.81
N ALA A 32 5.51 -28.73 2.60
CA ALA A 32 5.77 -29.29 1.29
C ALA A 32 4.76 -30.42 1.00
N GLU A 33 4.36 -30.56 -0.25
CA GLU A 33 3.38 -31.54 -0.72
C GLU A 33 4.04 -32.41 -1.79
N PHE A 34 3.94 -33.73 -1.63
CA PHE A 34 4.40 -34.69 -2.62
C PHE A 34 3.37 -34.76 -3.75
N LEU A 35 3.83 -34.67 -5.00
CA LEU A 35 2.95 -34.75 -6.17
C LEU A 35 3.05 -36.12 -6.82
N GLU A 36 4.22 -36.50 -7.34
CA GLU A 36 4.43 -37.80 -7.98
C GLU A 36 5.89 -38.26 -7.94
N SER A 37 6.12 -39.54 -8.23
CA SER A 37 7.43 -40.11 -8.47
C SER A 37 7.55 -40.50 -9.93
N VAL A 38 8.55 -39.94 -10.62
CA VAL A 38 8.84 -40.21 -12.02
C VAL A 38 9.94 -41.26 -12.12
N PRO A 39 9.69 -42.43 -12.73
CA PRO A 39 10.73 -43.43 -12.99
C PRO A 39 11.90 -42.85 -13.79
N ALA A 40 13.13 -43.28 -13.49
CA ALA A 40 14.35 -42.73 -14.12
C ALA A 40 14.33 -42.78 -15.65
N ASP A 41 13.75 -43.84 -16.23
CA ASP A 41 13.57 -44.05 -17.67
C ASP A 41 12.53 -43.11 -18.32
N ASN A 42 11.72 -42.42 -17.51
CA ASN A 42 10.65 -41.52 -17.97
C ASN A 42 10.90 -40.04 -17.65
N VAL A 43 12.02 -39.69 -17.02
CA VAL A 43 12.33 -38.30 -16.59
C VAL A 43 12.34 -37.33 -17.77
N GLU A 44 12.96 -37.70 -18.89
CA GLU A 44 13.02 -36.83 -20.07
C GLU A 44 11.60 -36.54 -20.61
N ARG A 45 10.79 -37.59 -20.76
CA ARG A 45 9.40 -37.48 -21.22
C ARG A 45 8.57 -36.62 -20.26
N PHE A 46 8.77 -36.76 -18.95
CA PHE A 46 8.09 -35.95 -17.95
C PHE A 46 8.36 -34.45 -18.14
N PHE A 47 9.62 -34.06 -18.31
CA PHE A 47 9.97 -32.65 -18.56
C PHE A 47 9.47 -32.15 -19.91
N GLN A 48 9.49 -32.98 -20.95
CA GLN A 48 8.89 -32.63 -22.25
C GLN A 48 7.38 -32.38 -22.15
N MET A 49 6.65 -33.24 -21.41
CA MET A 49 5.20 -33.08 -21.21
C MET A 49 4.83 -31.84 -20.38
N HIS A 50 5.72 -31.38 -19.51
CA HIS A 50 5.50 -30.23 -18.63
C HIS A 50 6.28 -28.98 -19.04
N ALA A 51 6.94 -28.98 -20.21
CA ALA A 51 7.87 -27.93 -20.64
C ALA A 51 7.24 -26.53 -20.56
N ASP A 52 6.00 -26.38 -21.04
CA ASP A 52 5.29 -25.11 -21.02
C ASP A 52 5.03 -24.60 -19.58
N LYS A 53 4.68 -25.52 -18.68
CA LYS A 53 4.37 -25.21 -17.27
C LYS A 53 5.63 -24.92 -16.45
N PHE A 54 6.72 -25.63 -16.71
CA PHE A 54 8.00 -25.42 -16.03
C PHE A 54 8.84 -24.30 -16.66
N SER A 55 8.39 -23.70 -17.76
CA SER A 55 9.06 -22.53 -18.33
C SER A 55 9.17 -21.42 -17.28
N PRO A 56 10.31 -20.68 -17.21
CA PRO A 56 10.48 -19.59 -16.27
C PRO A 56 9.34 -18.56 -16.34
N SER A 57 8.84 -18.28 -17.55
CA SER A 57 7.71 -17.37 -17.77
C SER A 57 6.40 -17.87 -17.15
N ALA A 58 6.09 -19.17 -17.24
CA ALA A 58 4.85 -19.70 -16.68
C ALA A 58 4.90 -19.70 -15.15
N VAL A 59 6.02 -20.10 -14.56
CA VAL A 59 6.22 -20.04 -13.11
C VAL A 59 6.18 -18.60 -12.60
N TYR A 60 6.79 -17.66 -13.32
CA TYR A 60 6.74 -16.24 -13.00
C TYR A 60 5.31 -15.70 -13.02
N ARG A 61 4.53 -16.01 -14.07
CA ARG A 61 3.11 -15.63 -14.16
C ARG A 61 2.27 -16.22 -13.04
N ALA A 62 2.48 -17.49 -12.72
CA ALA A 62 1.78 -18.13 -11.61
C ALA A 62 2.08 -17.44 -10.27
N LYS A 63 3.33 -17.03 -10.03
CA LYS A 63 3.74 -16.33 -8.80
C LYS A 63 3.14 -14.93 -8.68
N ASN A 64 3.18 -14.14 -9.77
CA ASN A 64 2.84 -12.71 -9.72
C ASN A 64 1.40 -12.42 -10.12
N TRP A 65 0.86 -13.16 -11.09
CA TRP A 65 -0.46 -12.92 -11.67
C TRP A 65 -1.49 -13.98 -11.32
N GLY A 66 -1.09 -15.15 -10.80
CA GLY A 66 -2.01 -16.24 -10.46
C GLY A 66 -3.12 -15.84 -9.48
N ARG A 67 -2.91 -14.79 -8.67
CA ARG A 67 -3.95 -14.21 -7.81
C ARG A 67 -5.03 -13.46 -8.61
N VAL A 68 -4.61 -12.67 -9.60
CA VAL A 68 -5.48 -11.83 -10.42
C VAL A 68 -6.17 -12.65 -11.51
N ARG A 69 -5.42 -13.55 -12.13
CA ARG A 69 -5.77 -14.32 -13.33
C ARG A 69 -5.59 -15.81 -13.04
N GLN A 70 -6.70 -16.46 -12.71
CA GLN A 70 -6.70 -17.88 -12.37
C GLN A 70 -6.17 -18.76 -13.51
N GLU A 71 -6.27 -18.32 -14.76
CA GLU A 71 -5.72 -19.02 -15.92
C GLU A 71 -4.20 -19.17 -15.89
N TYR A 72 -3.50 -18.30 -15.15
CA TYR A 72 -2.05 -18.38 -14.97
C TYR A 72 -1.65 -19.23 -13.75
N GLN A 73 -2.60 -19.64 -12.92
CA GLN A 73 -2.29 -20.37 -11.72
C GLN A 73 -1.87 -21.81 -12.04
N LEU A 74 -0.75 -22.23 -11.45
CA LEU A 74 -0.20 -23.58 -11.59
C LEU A 74 -0.45 -24.36 -10.31
N ASN A 75 -0.88 -25.62 -10.44
CA ASN A 75 -1.19 -26.49 -9.30
C ASN A 75 -0.02 -26.63 -8.30
N PHE A 76 1.21 -26.58 -8.81
CA PHE A 76 2.45 -26.68 -8.04
C PHE A 76 2.98 -25.34 -7.52
N VAL A 77 2.30 -24.22 -7.74
CA VAL A 77 2.68 -22.89 -7.21
C VAL A 77 1.75 -22.52 -6.06
N ASP A 78 2.30 -22.42 -4.85
CA ASP A 78 1.58 -21.90 -3.69
C ASP A 78 1.75 -20.37 -3.62
N LEU A 79 0.65 -19.63 -3.75
CA LEU A 79 0.63 -18.16 -3.68
C LEU A 79 0.99 -17.62 -2.29
N GLY A 80 0.87 -18.42 -1.24
CA GLY A 80 1.26 -18.07 0.11
C GLY A 80 2.76 -18.21 0.38
N LEU A 81 3.51 -18.91 -0.47
CA LEU A 81 4.93 -19.15 -0.26
C LEU A 81 5.76 -17.87 -0.35
N MET A 82 5.57 -17.09 -1.42
CA MET A 82 6.36 -15.87 -1.65
C MET A 82 6.20 -14.83 -0.54
N PRO A 83 4.98 -14.45 -0.11
CA PRO A 83 4.81 -13.52 1.01
C PRO A 83 5.52 -13.96 2.29
N LEU A 84 5.48 -15.26 2.61
CA LEU A 84 6.14 -15.80 3.79
C LEU A 84 7.67 -15.65 3.70
N VAL A 85 8.25 -15.99 2.55
CA VAL A 85 9.70 -15.87 2.31
C VAL A 85 10.13 -14.40 2.31
N GLU A 86 9.37 -13.53 1.65
CA GLU A 86 9.65 -12.09 1.59
C GLU A 86 9.62 -11.43 2.97
N GLU A 87 8.70 -11.84 3.84
CA GLU A 87 8.60 -11.38 5.22
C GLU A 87 9.77 -11.88 6.08
N GLU A 88 10.16 -13.15 5.94
CA GLU A 88 11.30 -13.72 6.67
C GLU A 88 12.64 -13.07 6.27
N VAL A 89 12.85 -12.87 4.96
CA VAL A 89 14.00 -12.16 4.43
C VAL A 89 13.96 -10.68 4.84
N GLY A 90 12.79 -10.05 4.79
CA GLY A 90 12.58 -8.67 5.23
C GLY A 90 12.97 -8.46 6.70
N ARG A 91 12.48 -9.31 7.61
CA ARG A 91 12.85 -9.27 9.03
C ARG A 91 14.35 -9.42 9.26
N SER A 92 14.97 -10.35 8.53
CA SER A 92 16.41 -10.61 8.66
C SER A 92 17.24 -9.42 8.17
N LEU A 93 16.80 -8.78 7.08
CA LEU A 93 17.43 -7.59 6.53
C LEU A 93 17.22 -6.36 7.42
N SER A 94 16.03 -6.18 8.00
CA SER A 94 15.76 -5.14 9.01
C SER A 94 16.70 -5.27 10.19
N ALA A 95 16.82 -6.47 10.77
CA ALA A 95 17.72 -6.72 11.88
C ALA A 95 19.20 -6.52 11.52
N LEU A 96 19.59 -6.72 10.25
CA LEU A 96 20.93 -6.39 9.79
C LEU A 96 21.16 -4.87 9.77
N VAL A 97 20.20 -4.11 9.21
CA VAL A 97 20.29 -2.66 9.10
C VAL A 97 20.28 -2.01 10.47
N GLU A 98 19.36 -2.39 11.36
CA GLU A 98 19.26 -1.88 12.73
C GLU A 98 20.57 -2.09 13.50
N ARG A 99 21.10 -3.33 13.50
CA ARG A 99 22.39 -3.63 14.16
C ARG A 99 23.54 -2.82 13.57
N SER A 100 23.56 -2.62 12.26
CA SER A 100 24.63 -1.88 11.58
C SER A 100 24.56 -0.38 11.90
N VAL A 101 23.36 0.17 12.04
CA VAL A 101 23.10 1.56 12.45
C VAL A 101 23.45 1.76 13.92
N ASP A 102 23.02 0.85 14.80
CA ASP A 102 23.33 0.91 16.24
C ASP A 102 24.84 0.84 16.49
N GLU A 103 25.55 -0.05 15.79
CA GLU A 103 27.02 -0.13 15.89
C GLU A 103 27.69 1.16 15.41
N LEU A 104 27.25 1.71 14.28
CA LEU A 104 27.78 2.97 13.76
C LEU A 104 27.56 4.12 14.74
N LYS A 105 26.35 4.21 15.30
CA LYS A 105 25.98 5.19 16.33
C LYS A 105 26.86 5.07 17.57
N ASN A 106 27.09 3.84 18.05
CA ASN A 106 27.95 3.57 19.20
C ASN A 106 29.41 3.95 18.94
N CYS A 107 29.96 3.60 17.76
CA CYS A 107 31.30 4.00 17.34
C CYS A 107 31.49 5.53 17.35
N LEU A 108 30.43 6.26 16.97
CA LEU A 108 30.41 7.72 16.92
C LEU A 108 30.17 8.39 18.29
N ASP A 109 29.80 7.61 19.31
CA ASP A 109 29.43 8.10 20.65
C ASP A 109 28.30 9.14 20.57
N TRP A 110 27.31 8.86 19.73
CA TRP A 110 26.10 9.68 19.59
C TRP A 110 25.01 9.18 20.54
N GLY A 111 24.58 10.03 21.47
CA GLY A 111 23.46 9.75 22.38
C GLY A 111 22.10 9.96 21.72
N GLU A 112 21.47 11.11 21.98
CA GLU A 112 20.34 11.59 21.17
C GLU A 112 20.86 12.08 19.83
N ILE A 113 20.26 11.58 18.74
CA ILE A 113 20.63 11.94 17.37
C ILE A 113 19.68 13.00 16.83
N THR A 114 20.22 13.96 16.09
CA THR A 114 19.39 14.88 15.30
C THR A 114 18.76 14.16 14.11
N GLU A 115 17.76 14.78 13.49
CA GLU A 115 17.12 14.24 12.28
C GLU A 115 18.13 14.08 11.13
N GLU A 116 19.03 15.05 10.94
CA GLU A 116 20.11 14.98 9.95
C GLU A 116 21.09 13.84 10.23
N GLN A 117 21.49 13.65 11.50
CA GLN A 117 22.36 12.55 11.90
C GLN A 117 21.69 11.19 11.66
N GLY A 118 20.41 11.08 12.02
CA GLY A 118 19.62 9.88 11.75
C GLY A 118 19.56 9.57 10.25
N HIS A 119 19.24 10.56 9.43
CA HIS A 119 19.20 10.40 7.98
C HIS A 119 20.55 9.93 7.42
N TRP A 120 21.65 10.55 7.85
CA TRP A 120 23.00 10.16 7.42
C TRP A 120 23.37 8.72 7.83
N LEU A 121 23.07 8.31 9.07
CA LEU A 121 23.32 6.93 9.54
C LEU A 121 22.58 5.91 8.67
N LEU A 122 21.30 6.15 8.44
CA LEU A 122 20.46 5.23 7.68
C LEU A 122 20.91 5.15 6.22
N GLN A 123 21.14 6.30 5.58
CA GLN A 123 21.54 6.37 4.19
C GLN A 123 22.88 5.68 3.93
N THR A 124 23.88 5.94 4.77
CA THR A 124 25.22 5.33 4.62
C THR A 124 25.21 3.82 4.84
N VAL A 125 24.53 3.33 5.88
CA VAL A 125 24.34 1.88 6.10
C VAL A 125 23.56 1.25 4.95
N PHE A 126 22.53 1.92 4.46
CA PHE A 126 21.73 1.42 3.34
C PHE A 126 22.54 1.31 2.04
N TRP A 127 23.48 2.23 1.77
CA TRP A 127 24.39 2.12 0.63
C TRP A 127 25.35 0.94 0.74
N LEU A 128 25.85 0.64 1.95
CA LEU A 128 26.66 -0.56 2.20
C LEU A 128 25.85 -1.84 1.94
N VAL A 129 24.62 -1.91 2.45
CA VAL A 129 23.70 -3.02 2.18
C VAL A 129 23.37 -3.15 0.70
N SER A 130 23.13 -2.03 0.00
CA SER A 130 22.87 -1.99 -1.44
C SER A 130 24.06 -2.54 -2.22
N GLY A 131 25.28 -2.12 -1.88
CA GLY A 131 26.51 -2.66 -2.46
C GLY A 131 26.62 -4.17 -2.28
N LYS A 132 26.31 -4.68 -1.08
CA LYS A 132 26.29 -6.13 -0.82
C LYS A 132 25.24 -6.85 -1.66
N ILE A 133 24.01 -6.34 -1.73
CA ILE A 133 22.93 -6.95 -2.53
C ILE A 133 23.35 -7.04 -4.00
N LEU A 134 23.90 -5.97 -4.56
CA LEU A 134 24.33 -5.92 -5.96
C LEU A 134 25.50 -6.87 -6.24
N ARG A 135 26.45 -6.99 -5.31
CA ARG A 135 27.55 -7.97 -5.39
C ARG A 135 27.02 -9.40 -5.30
N ASP A 136 26.18 -9.72 -4.31
CA ASP A 136 25.65 -11.06 -4.08
C ASP A 136 24.71 -11.52 -5.22
N LYS A 137 24.13 -10.57 -5.98
CA LYS A 137 23.38 -10.82 -7.23
C LYS A 137 24.27 -10.85 -8.48
N GLN A 138 25.58 -10.73 -8.35
CA GLN A 138 26.56 -10.75 -9.44
C GLN A 138 26.26 -9.71 -10.52
N VAL A 139 25.92 -8.48 -10.10
CA VAL A 139 25.82 -7.37 -11.06
C VAL A 139 27.24 -7.01 -11.50
N GLU A 140 27.49 -6.99 -12.82
CA GLU A 140 28.83 -6.86 -13.46
C GLU A 140 29.78 -5.84 -12.79
N ARG A 141 29.27 -4.67 -12.38
CA ARG A 141 30.08 -3.59 -11.76
C ARG A 141 30.37 -3.79 -10.26
N PHE A 142 29.80 -4.81 -9.66
CA PHE A 142 29.81 -5.08 -8.22
C PHE A 142 30.38 -6.46 -7.86
N GLU A 143 30.63 -7.33 -8.83
CA GLU A 143 31.11 -8.71 -8.61
C GLU A 143 32.38 -8.77 -7.73
N ASP A 144 33.30 -7.83 -7.93
CA ASP A 144 34.57 -7.69 -7.22
C ASP A 144 34.54 -6.63 -6.11
N LEU A 145 33.36 -6.16 -5.69
CA LEU A 145 33.23 -5.12 -4.68
C LEU A 145 33.76 -5.60 -3.32
N ASP A 146 34.76 -4.90 -2.78
CA ASP A 146 35.18 -5.03 -1.38
C ASP A 146 34.34 -4.10 -0.51
N LEU A 147 33.47 -4.66 0.33
CA LEU A 147 32.62 -3.86 1.22
C LEU A 147 33.43 -3.10 2.28
N ASN A 148 34.65 -3.54 2.61
CA ASN A 148 35.50 -2.85 3.58
C ASN A 148 36.09 -1.56 3.03
N ASP A 149 36.13 -1.38 1.70
CA ASP A 149 36.44 -0.12 1.05
C ASP A 149 35.17 0.72 0.88
N VAL A 150 34.73 1.32 2.00
CA VAL A 150 33.50 2.13 2.09
C VAL A 150 33.42 3.21 1.01
N GLU A 151 34.55 3.85 0.69
CA GLU A 151 34.62 4.90 -0.33
C GLU A 151 34.38 4.31 -1.71
N GLN A 152 34.98 3.15 -2.03
CA GLN A 152 34.69 2.42 -3.26
C GLN A 152 33.21 2.02 -3.34
N VAL A 153 32.64 1.49 -2.24
CA VAL A 153 31.20 1.14 -2.21
C VAL A 153 30.36 2.35 -2.58
N PHE A 154 30.59 3.50 -1.93
CA PHE A 154 29.84 4.71 -2.19
C PHE A 154 30.03 5.22 -3.62
N GLN A 155 31.23 5.17 -4.16
CA GLN A 155 31.48 5.56 -5.55
C GLN A 155 30.77 4.65 -6.55
N ARG A 156 30.79 3.33 -6.34
CA ARG A 156 30.14 2.36 -7.24
C ARG A 156 28.62 2.46 -7.16
N VAL A 157 28.05 2.59 -5.96
CA VAL A 157 26.62 2.79 -5.75
C VAL A 157 26.15 4.13 -6.35
N ALA A 158 26.87 5.23 -6.11
CA ALA A 158 26.55 6.53 -6.70
C ALA A 158 26.56 6.51 -8.22
N LYS A 159 27.62 5.93 -8.81
CA LYS A 159 27.72 5.76 -10.27
C LYS A 159 26.59 4.87 -10.81
N HIS A 160 26.18 3.88 -10.02
CA HIS A 160 25.07 3.02 -10.38
C HIS A 160 23.74 3.76 -10.33
N TYR A 161 23.50 4.61 -9.33
CA TYR A 161 22.29 5.42 -9.16
C TYR A 161 22.29 6.73 -9.98
N GLY A 162 23.41 7.10 -10.59
CA GLY A 162 23.55 8.38 -11.29
C GLY A 162 23.54 9.60 -10.36
N THR A 163 23.90 9.43 -9.09
CA THR A 163 23.95 10.47 -8.06
C THR A 163 25.39 10.83 -7.67
N ALA A 164 25.55 11.86 -6.84
CA ALA A 164 26.85 12.13 -6.21
C ALA A 164 27.15 11.08 -5.11
N PRO A 165 28.41 10.66 -4.94
CA PRO A 165 28.78 9.76 -3.86
C PRO A 165 28.58 10.40 -2.50
N LEU A 166 28.13 9.58 -1.54
CA LEU A 166 28.11 9.98 -0.13
C LEU A 166 29.54 10.21 0.36
N ALA A 167 29.69 11.20 1.23
CA ALA A 167 30.96 11.41 1.92
C ALA A 167 31.06 10.47 3.13
N ALA A 168 32.14 9.69 3.22
CA ALA A 168 32.46 8.90 4.40
C ALA A 168 32.72 9.76 5.67
N GLY A 169 32.90 11.07 5.49
CA GLY A 169 33.03 12.04 6.58
C GLY A 169 34.41 12.06 7.23
N SER A 170 34.43 12.30 8.54
CA SER A 170 35.64 12.28 9.37
C SER A 170 36.27 10.89 9.47
N ALA A 171 37.54 10.81 9.91
CA ALA A 171 38.22 9.53 10.12
C ALA A 171 37.47 8.59 11.08
N ARG A 172 36.79 9.14 12.09
CA ARG A 172 35.97 8.38 13.03
C ARG A 172 34.71 7.82 12.37
N GLN A 173 34.05 8.61 11.52
CA GLN A 173 32.91 8.14 10.72
C GLN A 173 33.33 7.05 9.74
N THR A 174 34.47 7.20 9.08
CA THR A 174 34.99 6.17 8.18
C THR A 174 35.27 4.86 8.91
N GLU A 175 35.86 4.89 10.11
CA GLU A 175 36.11 3.66 10.86
C GLU A 175 34.81 3.02 11.37
N GLY A 176 33.86 3.82 11.85
CA GLY A 176 32.52 3.31 12.20
C GLY A 176 31.84 2.64 11.01
N LEU A 177 31.89 3.27 9.83
CA LEU A 177 31.31 2.71 8.60
C LEU A 177 31.99 1.40 8.18
N ARG A 178 33.31 1.26 8.40
CA ARG A 178 34.01 0.00 8.17
C ARG A 178 33.53 -1.10 9.10
N GLU A 179 33.23 -0.79 10.36
CA GLU A 179 32.68 -1.80 11.27
C GLU A 179 31.28 -2.24 10.84
N SER A 180 30.40 -1.30 10.47
CA SER A 180 29.11 -1.62 9.84
C SER A 180 29.28 -2.46 8.58
N ALA A 181 30.26 -2.13 7.72
CA ALA A 181 30.56 -2.90 6.53
C ALA A 181 31.01 -4.33 6.85
N ARG A 182 31.81 -4.55 7.91
CA ARG A 182 32.19 -5.91 8.37
C ARG A 182 30.98 -6.70 8.87
N ILE A 183 30.06 -6.07 9.58
CA ILE A 183 28.80 -6.71 10.02
C ILE A 183 27.99 -7.15 8.79
N ILE A 184 27.84 -6.27 7.80
CA ILE A 184 27.12 -6.53 6.55
C ILE A 184 27.82 -7.62 5.73
N GLU A 185 29.15 -7.57 5.59
CA GLU A 185 29.96 -8.57 4.90
C GLU A 185 29.73 -9.97 5.46
N ARG A 186 29.77 -10.12 6.80
CA ARG A 186 29.57 -11.39 7.50
C ARG A 186 28.13 -11.93 7.44
N PHE A 187 27.17 -11.11 7.02
CA PHE A 187 25.80 -11.56 6.85
C PHE A 187 25.69 -12.58 5.71
N SER A 188 24.74 -13.50 5.83
CA SER A 188 24.42 -14.49 4.80
C SER A 188 24.16 -13.84 3.44
N SER A 189 24.27 -14.62 2.37
CA SER A 189 24.01 -14.14 1.01
C SER A 189 22.66 -13.42 0.90
N LEU A 190 22.68 -12.24 0.28
CA LEU A 190 21.51 -11.42 -0.04
C LEU A 190 21.01 -11.63 -1.49
N THR A 191 21.42 -12.72 -2.14
CA THR A 191 21.00 -13.04 -3.52
C THR A 191 19.47 -13.12 -3.64
N LEU A 192 18.78 -13.59 -2.59
CA LEU A 192 17.32 -13.77 -2.56
C LEU A 192 16.55 -12.53 -2.13
N THR A 193 17.22 -11.41 -1.84
CA THR A 193 16.53 -10.16 -1.50
C THR A 193 15.61 -9.74 -2.64
N THR A 194 14.33 -9.57 -2.30
CA THR A 194 13.28 -9.07 -3.20
C THR A 194 13.01 -7.59 -2.93
N THR A 195 12.27 -6.96 -3.84
CA THR A 195 11.75 -5.59 -3.66
C THR A 195 10.84 -5.47 -2.44
N GLU A 196 10.07 -6.51 -2.16
CA GLU A 196 9.14 -6.59 -1.04
C GLU A 196 9.88 -6.71 0.30
N SER A 197 11.04 -7.39 0.33
CA SER A 197 11.93 -7.41 1.49
C SER A 197 12.57 -6.05 1.76
N LEU A 198 12.92 -5.27 0.74
CA LEU A 198 13.40 -3.89 0.91
C LEU A 198 12.32 -2.96 1.46
N ALA A 199 11.10 -3.08 0.94
CA ALA A 199 9.95 -2.35 1.46
C ALA A 199 9.75 -2.62 2.97
N TYR A 200 9.88 -3.88 3.38
CA TYR A 200 9.81 -4.25 4.80
C TYR A 200 10.85 -3.51 5.65
N VAL A 201 12.08 -3.31 5.16
CA VAL A 201 13.14 -2.58 5.87
C VAL A 201 12.77 -1.12 6.07
N TYR A 202 12.35 -0.43 5.00
CA TYR A 202 11.91 0.97 5.08
C TYR A 202 10.81 1.15 6.11
N GLU A 203 9.82 0.26 6.10
CA GLU A 203 8.69 0.32 7.00
C GLU A 203 9.09 0.07 8.45
N ASN A 204 9.86 -0.98 8.74
CA ASN A 204 10.01 -1.46 10.12
C ASN A 204 11.27 -0.95 10.81
N ALA A 205 12.38 -0.85 10.08
CA ALA A 205 13.69 -0.51 10.64
C ALA A 205 14.01 0.99 10.57
N LEU A 206 13.44 1.71 9.60
CA LEU A 206 13.99 3.01 9.18
C LEU A 206 13.10 4.21 9.53
N ILE A 207 11.79 4.04 9.62
CA ILE A 207 10.87 5.15 9.95
C ILE A 207 10.29 4.93 11.35
N SER A 208 10.51 5.87 12.26
CA SER A 208 9.86 5.85 13.58
C SER A 208 8.34 5.98 13.46
N GLU A 209 7.57 5.43 14.39
CA GLU A 209 6.10 5.53 14.39
C GLU A 209 5.61 7.00 14.35
N LYS A 210 6.36 7.92 14.99
CA LYS A 210 6.11 9.37 14.95
C LYS A 210 6.36 9.97 13.57
N THR A 211 7.42 9.52 12.88
CA THR A 211 7.75 9.94 11.51
C THR A 211 6.76 9.35 10.49
N ARG A 212 6.29 8.11 10.68
CA ARG A 212 5.22 7.52 9.83
C ARG A 212 3.94 8.33 9.93
N SER A 213 3.56 8.72 11.14
CA SER A 213 2.35 9.50 11.42
C SER A 213 2.44 10.92 10.85
N SER A 214 3.60 11.58 10.93
CA SER A 214 3.78 12.94 10.39
C SER A 214 3.91 12.97 8.86
N LEU A 215 4.52 11.95 8.26
CA LEU A 215 4.69 11.88 6.81
C LEU A 215 3.43 11.35 6.10
N GLY A 216 2.54 10.64 6.80
CA GLY A 216 1.36 9.99 6.23
C GLY A 216 1.71 8.84 5.28
N THR A 217 2.93 8.30 5.40
CA THR A 217 3.49 7.26 4.54
C THR A 217 2.93 5.91 4.97
N HIS A 218 1.91 5.44 4.25
CA HIS A 218 1.38 4.10 4.43
C HIS A 218 1.79 3.22 3.24
N ARG A 219 2.47 2.10 3.51
CA ARG A 219 2.82 1.12 2.49
C ARG A 219 1.56 0.55 1.87
N THR A 220 1.44 0.64 0.55
CA THR A 220 0.47 -0.17 -0.20
C THR A 220 0.91 -1.64 -0.15
N PRO A 221 0.15 -2.55 0.48
CA PRO A 221 0.53 -3.96 0.51
C PRO A 221 0.63 -4.54 -0.90
N SER A 222 1.58 -5.45 -1.15
CA SER A 222 1.82 -6.02 -2.49
C SER A 222 0.56 -6.65 -3.09
N TYR A 223 -0.22 -7.38 -2.28
CA TYR A 223 -1.49 -7.95 -2.73
C TYR A 223 -2.47 -6.89 -3.26
N LEU A 224 -2.48 -5.67 -2.71
CA LEU A 224 -3.35 -4.59 -3.15
C LEU A 224 -2.79 -3.90 -4.40
N VAL A 225 -1.47 -3.74 -4.47
CA VAL A 225 -0.77 -3.23 -5.67
C VAL A 225 -1.07 -4.12 -6.87
N ASP A 226 -0.84 -5.43 -6.74
CA ASP A 226 -1.07 -6.41 -7.81
C ASP A 226 -2.55 -6.48 -8.18
N TYR A 227 -3.46 -6.28 -7.21
CA TYR A 227 -4.89 -6.22 -7.46
C TYR A 227 -5.26 -5.05 -8.39
N VAL A 228 -4.75 -3.85 -8.10
CA VAL A 228 -5.02 -2.65 -8.91
C VAL A 228 -4.40 -2.78 -10.30
N VAL A 229 -3.11 -3.12 -10.39
CA VAL A 229 -2.40 -3.27 -11.66
C VAL A 229 -3.01 -4.40 -12.50
N GLY A 230 -3.35 -5.51 -11.86
CA GLY A 230 -4.02 -6.63 -12.48
C GLY A 230 -5.40 -6.29 -13.07
N ASN A 231 -6.20 -5.48 -12.35
CA ASN A 231 -7.48 -4.98 -12.86
C ASN A 231 -7.33 -3.97 -14.01
N LEU A 232 -6.13 -3.44 -14.26
CA LEU A 232 -5.83 -2.57 -15.40
C LEU A 232 -5.25 -3.32 -16.60
N ALA A 233 -4.75 -4.55 -16.39
CA ALA A 233 -3.95 -5.26 -17.38
C ALA A 233 -4.59 -5.36 -18.77
N ASP A 234 -5.89 -5.69 -18.89
CA ASP A 234 -6.55 -5.80 -20.21
C ASP A 234 -6.57 -4.47 -20.96
N TRP A 235 -6.83 -3.36 -20.26
CA TRP A 235 -6.84 -2.04 -20.89
C TRP A 235 -5.43 -1.54 -21.20
N ILE A 236 -4.42 -1.94 -20.41
CA ILE A 236 -3.02 -1.62 -20.71
C ILE A 236 -2.55 -2.34 -21.97
N VAL A 237 -3.03 -3.57 -22.24
CA VAL A 237 -2.73 -4.29 -23.49
C VAL A 237 -3.19 -3.51 -24.71
N ASP A 238 -4.37 -2.88 -24.63
CA ASP A 238 -4.95 -2.09 -25.72
C ASP A 238 -4.16 -0.81 -26.03
N ILE A 239 -3.35 -0.31 -25.09
CA ILE A 239 -2.47 0.84 -25.32
C ILE A 239 -1.27 0.40 -26.18
N PRO A 240 -0.95 1.11 -27.28
CA PRO A 240 0.22 0.80 -28.10
C PRO A 240 1.50 0.71 -27.27
N VAL A 241 2.36 -0.27 -27.56
CA VAL A 241 3.57 -0.55 -26.77
C VAL A 241 4.43 0.71 -26.56
N ASN A 242 4.56 1.55 -27.59
CA ASN A 242 5.31 2.81 -27.58
C ASN A 242 4.57 3.98 -26.92
N GLU A 243 3.39 3.78 -26.36
CA GLU A 243 2.57 4.79 -25.68
C GLU A 243 2.29 4.40 -24.22
N ARG A 244 2.58 3.16 -23.82
CA ARG A 244 2.47 2.68 -22.42
C ARG A 244 3.47 3.42 -21.54
N SER A 245 2.98 4.37 -20.76
CA SER A 245 3.80 5.21 -19.89
C SER A 245 3.10 5.41 -18.56
N VAL A 246 3.81 5.12 -17.48
CA VAL A 246 3.29 5.01 -16.11
C VAL A 246 3.79 6.17 -15.27
N PHE A 247 2.87 6.83 -14.58
CA PHE A 247 3.22 7.82 -13.56
C PHE A 247 2.62 7.45 -12.21
N GLU A 248 3.47 7.45 -11.18
CA GLU A 248 3.10 7.25 -9.77
C GLU A 248 3.49 8.48 -8.93
N PRO A 249 2.54 9.36 -8.58
CA PRO A 249 2.76 10.40 -7.58
C PRO A 249 2.75 9.81 -6.16
N ALA A 250 3.54 10.37 -5.25
CA ALA A 250 3.77 9.84 -3.90
C ALA A 250 4.15 8.35 -3.95
N CYS A 251 5.14 8.02 -4.77
CA CYS A 251 5.48 6.63 -5.09
C CYS A 251 6.09 5.85 -3.93
N GLY A 252 6.52 6.52 -2.86
CA GLY A 252 7.26 5.89 -1.77
C GLY A 252 8.43 5.07 -2.31
N HIS A 253 8.49 3.79 -1.94
CA HIS A 253 9.49 2.83 -2.43
C HIS A 253 9.14 2.20 -3.80
N ALA A 254 8.27 2.83 -4.60
CA ALA A 254 7.87 2.45 -5.96
C ALA A 254 7.15 1.09 -6.08
N ALA A 255 6.25 0.77 -5.14
CA ALA A 255 5.51 -0.50 -5.17
C ALA A 255 4.70 -0.66 -6.47
N PHE A 256 3.94 0.37 -6.88
CA PHE A 256 3.16 0.32 -8.11
C PHE A 256 4.05 0.34 -9.34
N LEU A 257 5.09 1.17 -9.40
CA LEU A 257 6.03 1.16 -10.52
C LEU A 257 6.73 -0.19 -10.70
N VAL A 258 7.13 -0.88 -9.62
CA VAL A 258 7.68 -2.24 -9.69
C VAL A 258 6.66 -3.22 -10.28
N SER A 259 5.42 -3.23 -9.79
CA SER A 259 4.38 -4.13 -10.33
C SER A 259 4.04 -3.80 -11.79
N ALA A 260 3.97 -2.51 -12.14
CA ALA A 260 3.78 -2.06 -13.52
C ALA A 260 4.97 -2.44 -14.41
N MET A 261 6.21 -2.36 -13.93
CA MET A 261 7.40 -2.79 -14.66
C MET A 261 7.33 -4.28 -15.01
N ARG A 262 6.92 -5.12 -14.05
CA ARG A 262 6.71 -6.56 -14.25
C ARG A 262 5.67 -6.81 -15.33
N LEU A 263 4.53 -6.10 -15.27
CA LEU A 263 3.45 -6.18 -16.27
C LEU A 263 3.92 -5.77 -17.67
N LEU A 264 4.56 -4.60 -17.78
CA LEU A 264 5.03 -4.07 -19.05
C LEU A 264 6.07 -4.99 -19.69
N THR A 265 7.00 -5.53 -18.87
CA THR A 265 8.01 -6.49 -19.33
C THR A 265 7.38 -7.76 -19.89
N GLU A 266 6.35 -8.30 -19.23
CA GLU A 266 5.64 -9.47 -19.70
C GLU A 266 4.90 -9.23 -21.02
N MET A 267 4.39 -8.02 -21.22
CA MET A 267 3.70 -7.61 -22.44
C MET A 267 4.65 -7.18 -23.56
N LEU A 268 5.97 -7.22 -23.36
CA LEU A 268 6.93 -6.91 -24.41
C LEU A 268 7.01 -8.06 -25.42
N PRO A 269 7.07 -7.75 -26.73
CA PRO A 269 7.46 -8.73 -27.72
C PRO A 269 8.83 -9.36 -27.39
N PRO A 270 9.08 -10.64 -27.72
CA PRO A 270 10.33 -11.32 -27.39
C PRO A 270 11.60 -10.56 -27.80
N GLU A 271 11.57 -9.88 -28.94
CA GLU A 271 12.67 -9.07 -29.46
C GLU A 271 12.97 -7.82 -28.63
N LYS A 272 11.99 -7.29 -27.89
CA LYS A 272 12.14 -6.14 -26.98
C LYS A 272 12.33 -6.57 -25.53
N ALA A 273 12.01 -7.81 -25.18
CA ALA A 273 12.14 -8.36 -23.83
C ALA A 273 13.61 -8.66 -23.44
N ILE A 274 14.53 -8.68 -24.41
CA ILE A 274 15.97 -8.87 -24.17
C ILE A 274 16.51 -7.71 -23.31
N PRO A 275 17.35 -7.98 -22.28
CA PRO A 275 17.78 -6.95 -21.32
C PRO A 275 18.28 -5.63 -21.93
N SER A 276 19.07 -5.71 -23.01
CA SER A 276 19.65 -4.54 -23.69
C SER A 276 18.62 -3.62 -24.35
N GLN A 277 17.47 -4.15 -24.77
CA GLN A 277 16.36 -3.39 -25.38
C GLN A 277 15.31 -3.01 -24.33
N ARG A 278 15.09 -3.90 -23.35
CA ARG A 278 14.14 -3.73 -22.25
C ARG A 278 14.51 -2.53 -21.38
N GLY A 279 15.78 -2.39 -21.00
CA GLY A 279 16.22 -1.34 -20.08
C GLY A 279 15.94 0.08 -20.58
N PRO A 280 16.34 0.45 -21.81
CA PRO A 280 15.99 1.75 -22.40
C PRO A 280 14.48 1.96 -22.54
N TYR A 281 13.72 0.91 -22.90
CA TYR A 281 12.27 0.99 -22.97
C TYR A 281 11.67 1.35 -21.60
N LEU A 282 11.95 0.56 -20.56
CA LEU A 282 11.34 0.74 -19.24
C LEU A 282 11.71 2.09 -18.60
N ARG A 283 12.97 2.50 -18.69
CA ARG A 283 13.44 3.79 -18.12
C ARG A 283 12.75 5.00 -18.73
N SER A 284 12.32 4.91 -19.99
CA SER A 284 11.58 5.98 -20.67
C SER A 284 10.09 6.05 -20.32
N ARG A 285 9.57 5.10 -19.50
CA ARG A 285 8.13 4.88 -19.30
C ARG A 285 7.71 4.76 -17.84
N LEU A 286 8.64 4.75 -16.90
CA LEU A 286 8.34 4.67 -15.47
C LEU A 286 8.76 5.98 -14.82
N HIS A 287 7.77 6.73 -14.36
CA HIS A 287 7.93 8.06 -13.81
C HIS A 287 7.34 8.10 -12.40
N GLY A 288 8.07 8.66 -11.45
CA GLY A 288 7.61 8.72 -10.06
C GLY A 288 8.14 9.94 -9.31
N THR A 289 7.41 10.35 -8.29
CA THR A 289 7.86 11.41 -7.40
C THR A 289 7.39 11.15 -5.98
N ASP A 290 8.19 11.54 -5.00
CA ASP A 290 7.87 11.52 -3.58
C ASP A 290 8.57 12.70 -2.90
N LYS A 291 7.98 13.24 -1.82
CA LYS A 291 8.61 14.31 -1.05
C LYS A 291 9.79 13.80 -0.23
N ASP A 292 9.81 12.51 0.12
CA ASP A 292 10.88 11.87 0.89
C ASP A 292 11.99 11.38 -0.05
N ALA A 293 13.13 12.06 0.00
CA ALA A 293 14.30 11.70 -0.81
C ALA A 293 14.83 10.29 -0.51
N PHE A 294 14.66 9.79 0.72
CA PHE A 294 15.08 8.44 1.06
C PHE A 294 14.13 7.39 0.47
N ALA A 295 12.83 7.67 0.41
CA ALA A 295 11.87 6.82 -0.29
C ALA A 295 12.21 6.69 -1.78
N ILE A 296 12.62 7.79 -2.42
CA ILE A 296 13.11 7.79 -3.81
C ILE A 296 14.36 6.93 -3.97
N GLU A 297 15.28 6.93 -3.01
CA GLU A 297 16.48 6.09 -3.05
C GLU A 297 16.13 4.58 -3.00
N LEU A 298 15.19 4.21 -2.14
CA LEU A 298 14.65 2.85 -2.06
C LEU A 298 13.89 2.45 -3.32
N ALA A 299 13.13 3.38 -3.90
CA ALA A 299 12.46 3.17 -5.17
C ALA A 299 13.45 2.87 -6.30
N ARG A 300 14.56 3.64 -6.38
CA ARG A 300 15.64 3.41 -7.36
C ARG A 300 16.25 2.03 -7.21
N LEU A 301 16.60 1.63 -6.00
CA LEU A 301 17.13 0.28 -5.77
C LEU A 301 16.08 -0.78 -6.16
N SER A 302 14.83 -0.61 -5.76
CA SER A 302 13.76 -1.58 -6.02
C SER A 302 13.53 -1.81 -7.51
N LEU A 303 13.42 -0.74 -8.30
CA LEU A 303 13.29 -0.83 -9.75
C LEU A 303 14.53 -1.45 -10.39
N THR A 304 15.73 -1.09 -9.92
CA THR A 304 16.98 -1.61 -10.47
C THR A 304 17.16 -3.11 -10.18
N LEU A 305 16.83 -3.57 -8.97
CA LEU A 305 16.82 -4.99 -8.65
C LEU A 305 15.81 -5.77 -9.49
N THR A 306 14.73 -5.11 -9.93
CA THR A 306 13.75 -5.71 -10.83
C THR A 306 14.26 -5.78 -12.27
N ASP A 307 15.17 -4.90 -12.69
CA ASP A 307 15.68 -4.81 -14.08
C ASP A 307 17.10 -5.35 -14.31
N ILE A 308 17.67 -6.10 -13.35
CA ILE A 308 19.01 -6.69 -13.50
C ILE A 308 19.16 -7.40 -14.85
N PRO A 309 20.30 -7.22 -15.57
CA PRO A 309 21.52 -6.50 -15.18
C PRO A 309 21.58 -5.00 -15.56
N ASN A 310 20.46 -4.38 -15.94
CA ASN A 310 20.49 -2.98 -16.38
C ASN A 310 20.83 -2.02 -15.22
N PRO A 311 21.60 -0.94 -15.48
CA PRO A 311 21.90 0.08 -14.47
C PRO A 311 20.68 0.99 -14.22
N ASP A 312 20.76 1.83 -13.19
CA ASP A 312 19.78 2.90 -12.96
C ASP A 312 19.69 3.86 -14.19
N GLY A 313 18.64 4.65 -14.16
CA GLY A 313 18.28 5.75 -15.02
C GLY A 313 16.79 6.03 -14.90
N TRP A 314 16.19 5.69 -13.74
CA TRP A 314 14.77 5.87 -13.48
C TRP A 314 14.45 7.36 -13.30
N ASP A 315 13.34 7.78 -13.90
CA ASP A 315 12.80 9.13 -13.78
C ASP A 315 12.04 9.25 -12.44
N LEU A 316 12.81 9.39 -11.36
CA LEU A 316 12.34 9.49 -9.98
C LEU A 316 12.88 10.76 -9.33
N GLU A 317 12.00 11.66 -8.90
CA GLU A 317 12.39 12.96 -8.34
C GLU A 317 11.91 13.17 -6.89
N PRO A 318 12.80 13.59 -5.96
CA PRO A 318 12.41 14.03 -4.63
C PRO A 318 11.73 15.40 -4.72
N GLN A 319 10.41 15.43 -4.71
CA GLN A 319 9.64 16.63 -5.00
C GLN A 319 8.26 16.60 -4.35
N ASN A 320 7.79 17.75 -3.89
CA ASN A 320 6.40 17.88 -3.44
C ASN A 320 5.48 18.00 -4.66
N MET A 321 4.69 16.95 -4.90
CA MET A 321 3.78 16.84 -6.05
C MET A 321 2.71 17.94 -6.13
N PHE A 322 2.42 18.66 -5.04
CA PHE A 322 1.42 19.73 -5.02
C PHE A 322 1.95 21.11 -5.43
N LEU A 323 3.22 21.20 -5.80
CA LEU A 323 3.83 22.44 -6.28
C LEU A 323 3.72 22.54 -7.81
N GLY A 324 3.55 23.75 -8.32
CA GLY A 324 3.43 24.04 -9.74
C GLY A 324 2.36 23.20 -10.46
N ASP A 325 2.68 22.84 -11.70
CA ASP A 325 1.83 22.06 -12.60
C ASP A 325 2.37 20.64 -12.85
N ILE A 326 3.26 20.13 -12.00
CA ILE A 326 3.95 18.84 -12.16
C ILE A 326 2.95 17.71 -12.41
N LEU A 327 1.96 17.55 -11.53
CA LEU A 327 0.92 16.51 -11.67
C LEU A 327 0.16 16.62 -13.01
N ALA A 328 -0.15 17.85 -13.43
CA ALA A 328 -0.84 18.09 -14.69
C ALA A 328 0.06 17.76 -15.89
N GLN A 329 1.33 18.15 -15.87
CA GLN A 329 2.29 17.85 -16.93
C GLN A 329 2.55 16.34 -17.04
N GLN A 330 2.77 15.67 -15.91
CA GLN A 330 2.98 14.22 -15.87
C GLN A 330 1.74 13.47 -16.35
N ALA A 331 0.54 13.88 -15.94
CA ALA A 331 -0.70 13.26 -16.43
C ALA A 331 -0.92 13.44 -17.94
N LYS A 332 -0.48 14.55 -18.56
CA LYS A 332 -0.53 14.73 -20.03
C LYS A 332 0.41 13.80 -20.78
N ARG A 333 1.58 13.51 -20.20
CA ARG A 333 2.65 12.74 -20.84
C ARG A 333 2.49 11.23 -20.66
N ASN A 334 1.67 10.81 -19.71
CA ASN A 334 1.50 9.42 -19.33
C ASN A 334 0.11 8.88 -19.67
N THR A 335 0.03 7.57 -19.87
CA THR A 335 -1.20 6.86 -20.24
C THR A 335 -1.74 5.98 -19.12
N ILE A 336 -0.92 5.71 -18.09
CA ILE A 336 -1.24 4.85 -16.96
C ILE A 336 -0.93 5.62 -15.67
N LEU A 337 -1.94 5.90 -14.86
CA LEU A 337 -1.79 6.58 -13.57
C LEU A 337 -2.05 5.60 -12.42
N LEU A 338 -1.10 5.44 -11.52
CA LEU A 338 -1.23 4.60 -10.33
C LEU A 338 -0.94 5.44 -9.10
N ALA A 339 -1.74 5.35 -8.04
CA ALA A 339 -1.45 6.13 -6.83
C ALA A 339 -2.06 5.54 -5.56
N ASN A 340 -1.34 5.73 -4.46
CA ASN A 340 -1.88 5.69 -3.10
C ASN A 340 -1.49 7.01 -2.39
N PRO A 341 -2.24 8.10 -2.61
CA PRO A 341 -1.93 9.40 -2.00
C PRO A 341 -2.02 9.36 -0.47
N PRO A 342 -1.40 10.33 0.24
CA PRO A 342 -1.63 10.51 1.67
C PRO A 342 -3.11 10.84 1.95
N PHE A 343 -3.75 10.16 2.90
CA PHE A 343 -5.19 10.30 3.18
C PHE A 343 -5.56 11.53 4.03
N SER A 344 -4.59 12.39 4.35
CA SER A 344 -4.80 13.56 5.19
C SER A 344 -5.30 14.78 4.42
N ASP A 345 -5.87 15.73 5.17
CA ASP A 345 -6.15 17.08 4.69
C ASP A 345 -4.85 17.93 4.74
N PHE A 346 -4.77 18.99 3.93
CA PHE A 346 -3.69 19.96 4.01
C PHE A 346 -3.75 20.77 5.31
N THR A 347 -2.62 20.92 6.00
CA THR A 347 -2.52 21.84 7.13
C THR A 347 -2.53 23.30 6.68
N PRO A 348 -2.87 24.27 7.56
CA PRO A 348 -2.79 25.69 7.22
C PRO A 348 -1.39 26.13 6.74
N GLU A 349 -0.34 25.53 7.28
CA GLU A 349 1.06 25.74 6.89
C GLU A 349 1.29 25.23 5.47
N GLU A 350 0.95 23.96 5.18
CA GLU A 350 1.13 23.39 3.84
C GLU A 350 0.38 24.17 2.75
N GLN A 351 -0.82 24.68 3.06
CA GLN A 351 -1.56 25.56 2.13
C GLN A 351 -0.87 26.90 1.91
N ARG A 352 -0.25 27.46 2.95
CA ARG A 352 0.51 28.71 2.84
C ARG A 352 1.74 28.49 1.97
N ASP A 353 2.49 27.42 2.22
CA ASP A 353 3.69 27.07 1.47
C ASP A 353 3.36 26.86 -0.01
N CYS A 354 2.27 26.14 -0.32
CA CYS A 354 1.80 25.98 -1.70
C CYS A 354 1.49 27.34 -2.34
N ARG A 355 0.76 28.22 -1.64
CA ARG A 355 0.39 29.56 -2.15
C ARG A 355 1.60 30.45 -2.39
N GLU A 356 2.56 30.47 -1.47
CA GLU A 356 3.80 31.24 -1.59
C GLU A 356 4.64 30.75 -2.79
N GLN A 357 4.55 29.46 -3.10
CA GLN A 357 5.18 28.84 -4.27
C GLN A 357 4.27 28.84 -5.52
N GLY A 358 3.26 29.72 -5.56
CA GLY A 358 2.43 29.97 -6.74
C GLY A 358 1.39 28.88 -7.06
N SER A 359 1.13 27.97 -6.12
CA SER A 359 0.23 26.83 -6.29
C SER A 359 -1.04 27.02 -5.45
N ASN A 360 -2.20 27.12 -6.11
CA ASN A 360 -3.47 27.22 -5.38
C ASN A 360 -4.07 25.83 -5.16
N VAL A 361 -4.40 25.52 -3.90
CA VAL A 361 -5.04 24.27 -3.50
C VAL A 361 -6.55 24.45 -3.59
N ARG A 362 -7.24 23.69 -4.45
CA ARG A 362 -8.70 23.74 -4.60
C ARG A 362 -9.40 22.89 -3.55
N PHE A 363 -8.85 21.72 -3.25
CA PHE A 363 -9.42 20.75 -2.32
C PHE A 363 -8.57 20.63 -1.07
N LEU A 364 -9.22 20.76 0.10
CA LEU A 364 -8.55 20.56 1.38
C LEU A 364 -8.00 19.12 1.54
N SER A 365 -8.63 18.15 0.90
CA SER A 365 -8.21 16.75 0.93
C SER A 365 -7.10 16.51 -0.10
N LYS A 366 -5.94 16.00 0.35
CA LYS A 366 -4.78 15.71 -0.53
C LYS A 366 -5.10 14.71 -1.65
N PRO A 367 -5.83 13.60 -1.41
CA PRO A 367 -6.25 12.70 -2.48
C PRO A 367 -7.14 13.41 -3.52
N ALA A 368 -8.07 14.24 -3.06
CA ALA A 368 -8.98 14.97 -3.95
C ALA A 368 -8.20 15.98 -4.83
N GLU A 369 -7.30 16.76 -4.22
CA GLU A 369 -6.46 17.72 -4.95
C GLU A 369 -5.57 17.03 -5.98
N MET A 370 -4.94 15.91 -5.61
CA MET A 370 -4.10 15.13 -6.52
C MET A 370 -4.89 14.64 -7.74
N LEU A 371 -6.06 14.03 -7.52
CA LEU A 371 -6.93 13.55 -8.60
C LEU A 371 -7.39 14.68 -9.51
N TRP A 372 -7.79 15.82 -8.94
CA TRP A 372 -8.25 16.96 -9.74
C TRP A 372 -7.16 17.57 -10.63
N ARG A 373 -5.90 17.53 -10.20
CA ARG A 373 -4.77 18.01 -11.02
C ARG A 373 -4.41 17.04 -12.16
N MET A 374 -4.62 15.74 -11.96
CA MET A 374 -4.22 14.71 -12.93
C MET A 374 -5.33 14.33 -13.91
N LEU A 375 -6.51 13.95 -13.42
CA LEU A 375 -7.54 13.31 -14.24
C LEU A 375 -8.00 14.19 -15.42
N PRO A 376 -8.28 15.51 -15.26
CA PRO A 376 -8.64 16.35 -16.40
C PRO A 376 -7.58 16.41 -17.52
N GLN A 377 -6.34 16.03 -17.23
CA GLN A 377 -5.20 16.11 -18.14
C GLN A 377 -4.83 14.77 -18.79
N LEU A 378 -5.31 13.64 -18.28
CA LEU A 378 -5.01 12.31 -18.80
C LEU A 378 -5.50 12.15 -20.24
N ALA A 379 -4.77 11.55 -21.16
CA ALA A 379 -5.25 11.40 -22.55
C ALA A 379 -6.47 10.45 -22.66
N GLU A 380 -7.26 10.59 -23.73
CA GLU A 380 -8.34 9.64 -24.05
C GLU A 380 -7.77 8.21 -24.16
N GLY A 381 -8.48 7.23 -23.60
CA GLY A 381 -8.00 5.85 -23.48
C GLY A 381 -7.00 5.62 -22.35
N GLY A 382 -6.45 6.67 -21.74
CA GLY A 382 -5.58 6.56 -20.57
C GLY A 382 -6.31 5.94 -19.37
N VAL A 383 -5.60 5.16 -18.58
CA VAL A 383 -6.16 4.38 -17.47
C VAL A 383 -5.65 4.88 -16.12
N PHE A 384 -6.43 4.67 -15.07
CA PHE A 384 -6.00 4.95 -13.71
C PHE A 384 -6.44 3.87 -12.73
N GLY A 385 -5.62 3.67 -11.70
CA GLY A 385 -5.90 2.81 -10.56
C GLY A 385 -5.43 3.49 -9.28
N VAL A 386 -6.35 3.85 -8.39
CA VAL A 386 -6.02 4.64 -7.20
C VAL A 386 -6.62 4.05 -5.93
N VAL A 387 -5.87 4.16 -4.84
CA VAL A 387 -6.32 3.83 -3.49
C VAL A 387 -6.69 5.12 -2.76
N LEU A 388 -7.88 5.21 -2.20
CA LEU A 388 -8.44 6.43 -1.61
C LEU A 388 -9.06 6.13 -0.24
N PRO A 389 -9.26 7.13 0.64
CA PRO A 389 -10.07 6.94 1.83
C PRO A 389 -11.54 6.69 1.44
N GLN A 390 -12.25 5.83 2.17
CA GLN A 390 -13.67 5.53 1.88
C GLN A 390 -14.58 6.78 1.88
N THR A 391 -14.21 7.81 2.65
CA THR A 391 -14.93 9.11 2.69
C THR A 391 -15.01 9.77 1.32
N PHE A 392 -14.08 9.47 0.41
CA PHE A 392 -14.13 9.93 -0.99
C PHE A 392 -15.43 9.53 -1.68
N LEU A 393 -16.07 8.41 -1.31
CA LEU A 393 -17.28 7.91 -1.96
C LEU A 393 -18.52 8.79 -1.73
N HIS A 394 -18.55 9.59 -0.66
CA HIS A 394 -19.77 10.32 -0.27
C HIS A 394 -19.53 11.72 0.31
N SER A 395 -18.31 12.10 0.67
CA SER A 395 -18.02 13.45 1.20
C SER A 395 -18.34 14.54 0.18
N ASP A 396 -18.96 15.63 0.64
CA ASP A 396 -19.20 16.83 -0.18
C ASP A 396 -17.89 17.45 -0.69
N LYS A 397 -16.79 17.28 0.04
CA LYS A 397 -15.45 17.78 -0.35
C LYS A 397 -14.95 17.16 -1.66
N ALA A 398 -15.47 16.00 -2.08
CA ALA A 398 -15.04 15.29 -3.27
C ALA A 398 -16.14 15.22 -4.37
N ARG A 399 -17.26 15.93 -4.18
CA ARG A 399 -18.41 15.88 -5.10
C ARG A 399 -18.03 16.21 -6.55
N ASP A 400 -17.29 17.30 -6.76
CA ASP A 400 -16.87 17.75 -8.09
C ASP A 400 -16.02 16.70 -8.84
N ILE A 401 -15.20 15.94 -8.10
CA ILE A 401 -14.36 14.89 -8.68
C ILE A 401 -15.21 13.68 -9.02
N ARG A 402 -16.16 13.30 -8.16
CA ARG A 402 -17.10 12.21 -8.45
C ARG A 402 -17.98 12.52 -9.65
N GLU A 403 -18.48 13.76 -9.75
CA GLU A 403 -19.22 14.25 -10.91
C GLU A 403 -18.38 14.15 -12.20
N PHE A 404 -17.13 14.60 -12.13
CA PHE A 404 -16.20 14.50 -13.26
C PHE A 404 -15.90 13.04 -13.67
N LEU A 405 -15.66 12.16 -12.70
CA LEU A 405 -15.46 10.73 -12.96
C LEU A 405 -16.70 10.07 -13.56
N ALA A 406 -17.89 10.38 -13.04
CA ALA A 406 -19.13 9.77 -13.53
C ALA A 406 -19.44 10.18 -14.99
N SER A 407 -19.03 11.38 -15.41
CA SER A 407 -19.31 11.95 -16.73
C SER A 407 -18.23 11.67 -17.78
N GLU A 408 -16.94 11.72 -17.40
CA GLU A 408 -15.82 11.68 -18.35
C GLU A 408 -15.08 10.34 -18.40
N TYR A 409 -15.36 9.44 -17.45
CA TYR A 409 -14.63 8.17 -17.32
C TYR A 409 -15.54 6.96 -17.42
N GLU A 410 -14.98 5.86 -17.93
CA GLU A 410 -15.53 4.52 -17.80
C GLU A 410 -14.93 3.90 -16.54
N LEU A 411 -15.75 3.72 -15.51
CA LEU A 411 -15.33 3.05 -14.28
C LEU A 411 -15.42 1.53 -14.45
N ARG A 412 -14.33 0.83 -14.14
CA ARG A 412 -14.32 -0.65 -14.15
C ARG A 412 -14.83 -1.20 -12.84
N GLU A 413 -14.29 -0.67 -11.75
CA GLU A 413 -14.44 -1.26 -10.44
C GLU A 413 -14.31 -0.22 -9.32
N ILE A 414 -15.13 -0.39 -8.29
CA ILE A 414 -15.01 0.25 -6.99
C ILE A 414 -14.97 -0.88 -5.95
N CYS A 415 -13.83 -1.06 -5.28
CA CYS A 415 -13.65 -2.11 -4.27
C CYS A 415 -13.44 -1.48 -2.89
N VAL A 416 -14.40 -1.67 -2.01
CA VAL A 416 -14.43 -1.11 -0.65
C VAL A 416 -13.79 -2.09 0.33
N PHE A 417 -12.88 -1.59 1.16
CA PHE A 417 -12.13 -2.37 2.12
C PHE A 417 -12.34 -1.88 3.56
N PRO A 418 -12.26 -2.77 4.56
CA PRO A 418 -12.41 -2.38 5.96
C PRO A 418 -11.16 -1.60 6.43
N ASP A 419 -11.11 -1.29 7.72
CA ASP A 419 -9.86 -0.94 8.40
C ASP A 419 -8.84 -2.09 8.32
N LYS A 420 -7.57 -1.84 8.68
CA LYS A 420 -6.49 -2.85 8.76
C LYS A 420 -6.02 -3.46 7.42
N VAL A 421 -6.39 -2.86 6.30
CA VAL A 421 -5.72 -3.13 5.00
C VAL A 421 -4.24 -2.77 5.10
N PHE A 422 -3.97 -1.62 5.71
CA PHE A 422 -2.65 -1.09 5.98
C PHE A 422 -2.21 -1.48 7.40
N SER A 423 -0.99 -2.00 7.55
CA SER A 423 -0.50 -2.52 8.83
C SER A 423 -0.42 -1.50 9.97
N PHE A 424 -0.45 -0.20 9.65
CA PHE A 424 -0.25 0.91 10.59
C PHE A 424 -1.34 1.99 10.46
N SER A 425 -2.53 1.64 9.98
CA SER A 425 -3.64 2.59 9.85
C SER A 425 -4.99 1.91 10.04
N ASP A 426 -5.84 2.52 10.85
CA ASP A 426 -7.26 2.18 10.98
C ASP A 426 -8.11 2.85 9.87
N ALA A 427 -7.46 3.51 8.89
CA ALA A 427 -8.18 4.14 7.80
C ALA A 427 -8.84 3.11 6.88
N GLU A 428 -10.16 3.22 6.77
CA GLU A 428 -10.95 2.54 5.76
C GLU A 428 -10.58 3.05 4.36
N SER A 429 -10.41 2.14 3.41
CA SER A 429 -9.95 2.47 2.06
C SER A 429 -10.87 1.94 0.95
N VAL A 430 -10.73 2.53 -0.23
CA VAL A 430 -11.41 2.11 -1.45
C VAL A 430 -10.42 2.14 -2.61
N VAL A 431 -10.47 1.11 -3.46
CA VAL A 431 -9.79 1.10 -4.75
C VAL A 431 -10.78 1.52 -5.82
N ILE A 432 -10.38 2.46 -6.68
CA ILE A 432 -11.12 2.86 -7.87
C ILE A 432 -10.25 2.63 -9.10
N VAL A 433 -10.80 1.92 -10.08
CA VAL A 433 -10.15 1.63 -11.37
C VAL A 433 -11.03 2.14 -12.49
N GLY A 434 -10.45 2.90 -13.43
CA GLY A 434 -11.19 3.47 -14.56
C GLY A 434 -10.29 3.85 -15.74
N ARG A 435 -10.93 4.20 -16.86
CA ARG A 435 -10.25 4.73 -18.05
C ARG A 435 -10.94 6.00 -18.55
N ARG A 436 -10.17 6.96 -19.06
CA ARG A 436 -10.72 8.18 -19.65
C ARG A 436 -11.41 7.80 -20.94
N LYS A 437 -12.74 7.80 -20.87
CA LYS A 437 -13.64 7.47 -21.96
C LYS A 437 -15.05 7.81 -21.54
N ARG A 438 -15.72 8.67 -22.29
CA ARG A 438 -17.14 8.97 -22.07
C ARG A 438 -17.98 7.74 -22.40
N VAL A 439 -18.89 7.39 -21.50
CA VAL A 439 -19.82 6.25 -21.66
C VAL A 439 -21.26 6.73 -21.67
N SER A 440 -22.11 6.12 -22.49
CA SER A 440 -23.53 6.46 -22.65
C SER A 440 -24.43 5.94 -21.52
N GLY A 441 -23.92 5.86 -20.29
CA GLY A 441 -24.66 5.45 -19.09
C GLY A 441 -24.88 3.95 -18.89
N GLN A 442 -24.71 3.10 -19.91
CA GLN A 442 -24.90 1.64 -19.79
C GLN A 442 -23.71 0.88 -19.18
N ASN A 443 -22.60 1.58 -18.90
CA ASN A 443 -21.41 0.95 -18.35
C ASN A 443 -21.72 0.26 -17.01
N GLN A 444 -21.23 -0.96 -16.85
CA GLN A 444 -21.40 -1.74 -15.63
C GLN A 444 -20.12 -1.66 -14.79
N VAL A 445 -20.25 -1.06 -13.62
CA VAL A 445 -19.19 -0.94 -12.63
C VAL A 445 -19.27 -2.13 -11.69
N ARG A 446 -18.18 -2.88 -11.56
CA ARG A 446 -18.09 -3.93 -10.56
C ARG A 446 -17.93 -3.30 -9.19
N TYR A 447 -18.90 -3.45 -8.31
CA TYR A 447 -18.84 -2.94 -6.95
C TYR A 447 -18.56 -4.08 -5.99
N ARG A 448 -17.41 -4.04 -5.32
CA ARG A 448 -16.94 -5.10 -4.42
C ARG A 448 -16.84 -4.61 -3.00
N HIS A 449 -17.18 -5.46 -2.04
CA HIS A 449 -17.05 -5.17 -0.63
C HIS A 449 -16.22 -6.27 0.04
N VAL A 450 -15.15 -5.88 0.70
CA VAL A 450 -14.35 -6.73 1.58
C VAL A 450 -14.66 -6.31 3.01
N ARG A 451 -15.15 -7.23 3.83
CA ARG A 451 -15.29 -7.04 5.28
C ARG A 451 -14.10 -7.66 5.99
N GLU A 452 -13.86 -7.27 7.25
CA GLU A 452 -12.70 -7.73 8.05
C GLU A 452 -12.55 -9.26 8.03
N ARG A 453 -13.68 -9.98 8.15
CA ARG A 453 -13.71 -11.46 8.10
C ARG A 453 -13.15 -12.07 6.80
N GLU A 454 -13.30 -11.38 5.67
CA GLU A 454 -12.84 -11.85 4.36
C GLU A 454 -11.47 -11.27 3.97
N LEU A 455 -10.90 -10.35 4.75
CA LEU A 455 -9.60 -9.75 4.45
C LEU A 455 -8.48 -10.79 4.29
N PRO A 456 -8.39 -11.86 5.10
CA PRO A 456 -7.43 -12.95 4.86
C PRO A 456 -7.66 -13.68 3.53
N GLY A 457 -8.92 -13.92 3.16
CA GLY A 457 -9.31 -14.53 1.88
C GLY A 457 -8.96 -13.63 0.69
N PHE A 458 -9.16 -12.32 0.84
CA PHE A 458 -8.75 -11.33 -0.15
C PHE A 458 -7.24 -11.32 -0.36
N ARG A 459 -6.44 -11.31 0.73
CA ARG A 459 -4.97 -11.33 0.67
C ARG A 459 -4.44 -12.57 -0.05
N ALA A 460 -5.10 -13.71 0.11
CA ALA A 460 -4.69 -14.96 -0.50
C ALA A 460 -5.09 -15.04 -1.99
N ASN A 461 -6.38 -14.82 -2.28
CA ASN A 461 -6.99 -15.19 -3.56
C ASN A 461 -8.01 -14.16 -4.09
N TYR A 462 -8.01 -12.92 -3.56
CA TYR A 462 -8.99 -11.88 -3.89
C TYR A 462 -10.46 -12.26 -3.69
N THR A 463 -10.73 -13.17 -2.75
CA THR A 463 -12.10 -13.42 -2.29
C THR A 463 -12.67 -12.17 -1.65
N VAL A 464 -13.92 -11.85 -1.98
CA VAL A 464 -14.64 -10.68 -1.46
C VAL A 464 -15.91 -11.10 -0.75
N THR A 465 -16.43 -10.26 0.14
CA THR A 465 -17.67 -10.53 0.88
C THR A 465 -18.90 -10.45 -0.03
N SER A 466 -18.92 -9.47 -0.93
CA SER A 466 -19.99 -9.32 -1.92
C SER A 466 -19.46 -8.69 -3.20
N THR A 467 -20.11 -9.01 -4.32
CA THR A 467 -19.90 -8.38 -5.63
C THR A 467 -21.26 -8.01 -6.20
N GLN A 468 -21.40 -6.78 -6.68
CA GLN A 468 -22.58 -6.26 -7.35
C GLN A 468 -22.17 -5.67 -8.71
N SER A 469 -23.08 -5.70 -9.68
CA SER A 469 -22.91 -5.01 -10.98
C SER A 469 -23.79 -3.77 -10.95
N ILE A 470 -23.16 -2.60 -10.95
CA ILE A 470 -23.86 -1.31 -10.80
C ILE A 470 -23.82 -0.56 -12.12
N CYS A 471 -24.98 -0.16 -12.62
CA CYS A 471 -25.06 0.74 -13.77
C CYS A 471 -24.43 2.08 -13.40
N GLN A 472 -23.37 2.51 -14.10
CA GLN A 472 -22.63 3.74 -13.77
C GLN A 472 -23.53 4.97 -13.76
N ALA A 473 -24.57 5.00 -14.60
CA ALA A 473 -25.54 6.08 -14.61
C ALA A 473 -26.18 6.33 -13.24
N ARG A 474 -26.26 5.33 -12.34
CA ARG A 474 -26.74 5.50 -10.95
C ARG A 474 -26.01 6.65 -10.25
N PHE A 475 -24.69 6.74 -10.42
CA PHE A 475 -23.89 7.77 -9.75
C PHE A 475 -24.17 9.18 -10.27
N SER A 476 -24.56 9.32 -11.54
CA SER A 476 -24.94 10.61 -12.12
C SER A 476 -26.36 11.04 -11.78
N HIS A 477 -27.25 10.11 -11.42
CA HIS A 477 -28.62 10.41 -10.99
C HIS A 477 -28.71 10.75 -9.50
N ASP A 478 -27.70 10.39 -8.71
CA ASP A 478 -27.60 10.80 -7.30
C ASP A 478 -27.25 12.30 -7.20
N ALA A 479 -28.05 13.07 -6.47
CA ALA A 479 -27.87 14.53 -6.37
C ALA A 479 -26.52 14.96 -5.74
N ALA A 480 -25.94 14.10 -4.90
CA ALA A 480 -24.65 14.30 -4.25
C ALA A 480 -23.49 13.61 -5.01
N PHE A 481 -23.78 13.02 -6.18
CA PHE A 481 -22.87 12.16 -6.94
C PHE A 481 -22.22 11.09 -6.06
N SER A 482 -22.98 10.51 -5.13
CA SER A 482 -22.47 9.51 -4.20
C SER A 482 -22.08 8.23 -4.94
N PHE A 483 -20.84 7.80 -4.77
CA PHE A 483 -20.35 6.51 -5.26
C PHE A 483 -20.59 5.40 -4.24
N ARG A 484 -21.16 5.71 -3.07
CA ARG A 484 -21.50 4.72 -2.06
C ARG A 484 -22.68 3.87 -2.54
N VAL A 485 -22.51 2.56 -2.48
CA VAL A 485 -23.58 1.58 -2.68
C VAL A 485 -23.81 0.87 -1.34
N PRO A 486 -25.00 0.99 -0.72
CA PRO A 486 -25.30 0.28 0.51
C PRO A 486 -25.45 -1.22 0.27
N ASP A 487 -25.10 -2.03 1.27
CA ASP A 487 -25.45 -3.45 1.25
C ASP A 487 -26.98 -3.57 1.30
N LEU A 488 -27.54 -4.51 0.52
CA LEU A 488 -28.99 -4.74 0.43
C LEU A 488 -29.79 -3.52 -0.06
N GLU A 489 -29.24 -2.75 -1.01
CA GLU A 489 -29.92 -1.58 -1.61
C GLU A 489 -31.38 -1.89 -2.00
N ASP A 490 -31.64 -3.00 -2.68
CA ASP A 490 -33.00 -3.39 -3.08
C ASP A 490 -33.97 -3.52 -1.88
N VAL A 491 -33.46 -3.95 -0.71
CA VAL A 491 -34.26 -4.05 0.52
C VAL A 491 -34.55 -2.66 1.06
N TRP A 492 -33.55 -1.78 1.07
CA TRP A 492 -33.74 -0.39 1.49
C TRP A 492 -34.73 0.35 0.59
N ASP A 493 -34.65 0.14 -0.72
CA ASP A 493 -35.57 0.71 -1.70
C ASP A 493 -36.99 0.16 -1.52
N ALA A 494 -37.14 -1.15 -1.33
CA ALA A 494 -38.43 -1.76 -1.03
C ALA A 494 -39.03 -1.25 0.31
N CYS A 495 -38.18 -0.87 1.26
CA CYS A 495 -38.58 -0.31 2.54
C CYS A 495 -38.71 1.23 2.55
N ALA A 496 -38.34 1.93 1.47
CA ALA A 496 -38.26 3.40 1.47
C ALA A 496 -39.62 4.08 1.70
N GLY A 497 -40.71 3.41 1.32
CA GLY A 497 -42.09 3.87 1.54
C GLY A 497 -42.66 3.55 2.94
N ASN A 498 -41.94 2.80 3.77
CA ASN A 498 -42.41 2.49 5.12
C ASN A 498 -42.29 3.70 6.06
N PRO A 499 -43.11 3.77 7.13
CA PRO A 499 -42.95 4.79 8.15
C PRO A 499 -41.52 4.77 8.73
N LYS A 500 -40.90 5.93 8.79
CA LYS A 500 -39.62 6.12 9.47
C LYS A 500 -39.85 6.03 10.97
N LEU A 501 -38.79 5.76 11.73
CA LEU A 501 -38.89 5.68 13.19
C LEU A 501 -39.45 6.98 13.80
N GLY A 502 -39.14 8.13 13.20
CA GLY A 502 -39.70 9.43 13.60
C GLY A 502 -41.19 9.61 13.33
N ASP A 503 -41.80 8.79 12.46
CA ASP A 503 -43.23 8.83 12.17
C ASP A 503 -44.06 8.08 13.22
N VAL A 504 -43.42 7.13 13.92
CA VAL A 504 -44.08 6.24 14.90
C VAL A 504 -43.55 6.40 16.32
N ALA A 505 -42.46 7.14 16.50
CA ALA A 505 -41.86 7.43 17.80
C ALA A 505 -41.32 8.86 17.84
N GLU A 506 -41.49 9.54 18.96
CA GLU A 506 -40.75 10.79 19.22
C GLU A 506 -39.26 10.45 19.42
N LEU A 507 -38.43 10.87 18.47
CA LEU A 507 -36.98 10.70 18.55
C LEU A 507 -36.34 11.84 19.35
N GLY A 508 -35.78 11.51 20.51
CA GLY A 508 -34.99 12.42 21.33
C GLY A 508 -33.61 11.85 21.62
N LYS A 509 -32.59 12.71 21.66
CA LYS A 509 -31.32 12.38 22.33
C LYS A 509 -31.52 12.66 23.82
N GLY A 510 -31.07 11.75 24.69
CA GLY A 510 -31.12 11.93 26.14
C GLY A 510 -30.31 13.13 26.65
N LEU A 511 -29.95 13.11 27.93
CA LEU A 511 -29.23 14.22 28.56
C LEU A 511 -27.82 14.35 27.99
N GLU A 512 -27.47 15.54 27.50
CA GLU A 512 -26.13 15.85 26.99
C GLU A 512 -25.47 16.96 27.83
N TYR A 513 -24.38 16.61 28.50
CA TYR A 513 -23.55 17.58 29.23
C TYR A 513 -22.76 18.49 28.29
N ARG A 514 -22.43 19.69 28.74
CA ARG A 514 -21.49 20.58 28.04
C ARG A 514 -20.10 19.94 28.01
N ALA A 515 -19.43 20.01 26.87
CA ALA A 515 -18.05 19.53 26.73
C ALA A 515 -17.07 20.24 27.68
N GLN A 516 -17.37 21.49 28.03
CA GLN A 516 -16.68 22.27 29.05
C GLN A 516 -17.72 22.84 30.03
N PRO A 517 -18.05 22.11 31.11
CA PRO A 517 -18.95 22.62 32.14
C PRO A 517 -18.27 23.75 32.94
N PRO A 518 -19.02 24.58 33.67
CA PRO A 518 -18.44 25.64 34.49
C PRO A 518 -17.39 25.08 35.48
N PRO A 519 -16.29 25.81 35.76
CA PRO A 519 -15.25 25.35 36.67
C PRO A 519 -15.81 24.96 38.04
N GLY A 520 -15.45 23.79 38.54
CA GLY A 520 -15.95 23.25 39.82
C GLY A 520 -17.27 22.48 39.74
N SER A 521 -17.86 22.33 38.55
CA SER A 521 -19.10 21.56 38.35
C SER A 521 -18.81 20.09 38.10
N THR A 522 -19.37 19.20 38.91
CA THR A 522 -19.41 17.76 38.63
C THR A 522 -20.58 17.46 37.68
N THR A 523 -20.34 16.76 36.57
CA THR A 523 -21.41 16.33 35.65
C THR A 523 -22.11 15.07 36.16
N TYR A 524 -21.35 14.03 36.53
CA TYR A 524 -21.87 12.83 37.19
C TYR A 524 -20.76 12.14 38.01
N SER A 525 -21.17 11.27 38.94
CA SER A 525 -20.29 10.53 39.86
C SER A 525 -20.90 9.18 40.23
N GLU A 526 -20.09 8.24 40.72
CA GLU A 526 -20.60 7.00 41.33
C GLU A 526 -21.10 7.23 42.75
N GLU A 527 -20.60 8.28 43.40
CA GLU A 527 -20.99 8.71 44.75
C GLU A 527 -21.92 9.93 44.68
N GLU A 528 -22.82 10.03 45.66
CA GLU A 528 -23.77 11.14 45.77
C GLU A 528 -23.05 12.47 46.01
N PHE A 529 -23.47 13.52 45.31
CA PHE A 529 -22.99 14.89 45.53
C PHE A 529 -24.15 15.89 45.63
N PRO A 530 -23.93 17.10 46.17
CA PRO A 530 -25.01 18.06 46.40
C PRO A 530 -25.79 18.39 45.13
N GLY A 531 -27.12 18.23 45.17
CA GLY A 531 -28.01 18.50 44.05
C GLY A 531 -28.03 17.42 42.95
N SER A 532 -27.30 16.32 43.14
CA SER A 532 -27.30 15.21 42.20
C SER A 532 -28.58 14.38 42.27
N GLN A 533 -28.94 13.75 41.16
CA GLN A 533 -30.04 12.80 41.07
C GLN A 533 -29.57 11.48 40.49
N PRO A 534 -30.11 10.35 40.96
CA PRO A 534 -29.63 9.06 40.53
C PRO A 534 -30.19 8.69 39.13
N GLY A 535 -29.33 8.28 38.20
CA GLY A 535 -29.69 7.96 36.83
C GLY A 535 -28.64 7.09 36.12
N PHE A 536 -28.77 6.94 34.80
CA PHE A 536 -27.87 6.12 33.97
C PHE A 536 -27.13 7.02 32.98
N VAL A 537 -25.80 6.96 33.01
CA VAL A 537 -24.93 7.81 32.17
C VAL A 537 -24.23 7.02 31.10
N ARG A 538 -23.81 5.79 31.43
CA ARG A 538 -23.07 4.90 30.54
C ARG A 538 -23.80 3.57 30.40
N PHE A 539 -23.66 2.97 29.23
CA PHE A 539 -24.03 1.58 29.01
C PHE A 539 -22.76 0.74 29.01
N ASP A 540 -22.61 -0.09 30.03
CA ASP A 540 -21.46 -0.98 30.14
C ASP A 540 -21.56 -2.14 29.14
N ARG A 541 -20.42 -2.58 28.60
CA ARG A 541 -20.39 -3.77 27.74
C ARG A 541 -20.68 -5.01 28.58
N GLY A 542 -21.60 -5.86 28.12
CA GLY A 542 -21.96 -7.12 28.78
C GLY A 542 -23.29 -7.11 29.53
N LEU A 543 -24.06 -6.03 29.43
CA LEU A 543 -25.40 -5.95 30.02
C LEU A 543 -26.36 -6.96 29.35
N HIS A 544 -27.05 -7.77 30.15
CA HIS A 544 -28.13 -8.61 29.63
C HIS A 544 -29.42 -7.82 29.43
N LEU A 545 -30.31 -8.30 28.54
CA LEU A 545 -31.61 -7.64 28.23
C LEU A 545 -32.53 -7.45 29.45
N TYR A 546 -32.29 -8.18 30.55
CA TYR A 546 -33.06 -8.11 31.79
C TYR A 546 -32.38 -7.28 32.89
N GLU A 547 -31.19 -6.72 32.63
CA GLU A 547 -30.41 -5.97 33.60
C GLU A 547 -30.51 -4.46 33.35
N LEU A 548 -30.36 -3.68 34.42
CA LEU A 548 -30.26 -2.23 34.33
C LEU A 548 -28.78 -1.82 34.27
N PRO A 549 -28.43 -0.75 33.53
CA PRO A 549 -27.07 -0.21 33.52
C PRO A 549 -26.62 0.18 34.92
N LYS A 550 -25.30 0.35 35.10
CA LYS A 550 -24.77 0.89 36.35
C LYS A 550 -25.38 2.27 36.63
N ARG A 551 -25.86 2.45 37.85
CA ARG A 551 -26.47 3.69 38.33
C ARG A 551 -25.37 4.68 38.75
N TYR A 552 -25.55 5.93 38.37
CA TYR A 552 -24.70 7.07 38.70
C TYR A 552 -25.53 8.16 39.36
N TRP A 553 -24.87 9.07 40.07
CA TRP A 553 -25.43 10.34 40.51
C TRP A 553 -25.12 11.40 39.46
N MET A 554 -26.15 12.05 38.93
CA MET A 554 -26.11 12.93 37.78
C MET A 554 -26.46 14.37 38.19
N ASN A 555 -25.74 15.34 37.64
CA ASN A 555 -26.09 16.74 37.80
C ASN A 555 -27.15 17.12 36.77
N LEU A 556 -28.30 17.62 37.22
CA LEU A 556 -29.39 18.05 36.35
C LEU A 556 -29.49 19.58 36.23
N ASP A 557 -28.48 20.32 36.72
CA ASP A 557 -28.44 21.77 36.65
C ASP A 557 -28.39 22.26 35.18
N PRO A 558 -29.29 23.16 34.75
CA PRO A 558 -29.31 23.68 33.39
C PRO A 558 -27.98 24.32 32.92
N SER A 559 -27.14 24.79 33.85
CA SER A 559 -25.84 25.38 33.55
C SER A 559 -24.80 24.37 33.07
N VAL A 560 -24.90 23.10 33.47
CA VAL A 560 -23.99 22.02 33.04
C VAL A 560 -24.52 21.24 31.83
N ILE A 561 -25.81 21.41 31.51
CA ILE A 561 -26.48 20.74 30.41
C ILE A 561 -26.35 21.58 29.12
N ARG A 562 -26.04 20.91 28.00
CA ARG A 562 -25.94 21.53 26.67
C ARG A 562 -27.30 21.64 25.98
N ARG A 563 -28.16 20.61 26.13
CA ARG A 563 -29.53 20.57 25.63
C ARG A 563 -30.44 19.95 26.68
N PRO A 564 -31.34 20.71 27.33
CA PRO A 564 -32.39 20.13 28.16
C PRO A 564 -33.53 19.65 27.25
N MET A 565 -33.92 18.37 27.29
CA MET A 565 -35.20 17.92 26.69
C MET A 565 -35.81 16.67 27.34
N ARG A 566 -37.12 16.49 27.05
CA ARG A 566 -38.18 15.67 27.68
C ARG A 566 -37.74 14.35 28.34
N GLY A 567 -38.20 14.17 29.58
CA GLY A 567 -37.82 13.09 30.50
C GLY A 567 -37.50 13.59 31.93
N GLY A 568 -37.52 14.91 32.16
CA GLY A 568 -37.09 15.56 33.40
C GLY A 568 -37.88 15.21 34.67
N ASP A 569 -39.08 14.63 34.56
CA ASP A 569 -39.86 14.18 35.73
C ASP A 569 -39.78 12.65 35.96
N GLY A 570 -39.07 11.93 35.07
CA GLY A 570 -38.91 10.48 35.15
C GLY A 570 -37.64 10.07 34.42
N GLY A 571 -36.55 9.92 35.18
CA GLY A 571 -35.21 9.69 34.66
C GLY A 571 -35.09 8.52 33.68
N TYR A 572 -35.08 8.83 32.38
CA TYR A 572 -34.56 7.95 31.34
C TYR A 572 -33.84 8.80 30.30
N SER A 573 -32.56 8.50 30.10
CA SER A 573 -31.70 9.09 29.08
C SER A 573 -31.08 7.93 28.31
N ALA A 574 -31.59 7.65 27.11
CA ALA A 574 -30.95 6.75 26.16
C ALA A 574 -30.21 7.60 25.11
N SER A 575 -28.91 7.35 24.96
CA SER A 575 -28.13 7.75 23.80
C SER A 575 -27.38 6.53 23.30
N ALA A 576 -27.81 6.01 22.15
CA ALA A 576 -27.06 5.01 21.41
C ALA A 576 -25.91 5.71 20.65
N SER A 577 -24.70 5.15 20.77
CA SER A 577 -23.51 5.56 19.99
C SER A 577 -23.37 4.65 18.79
#